data_AF-A0A7I7L131-F1
#
_entry.id   AF-A0A7I7L131-F1
#
_cell.length_a   1.000
_cell.length_b   1.000
_cell.length_c   1.000
_cell.angle_alpha   90.00
_cell.angle_beta   90.00
_cell.angle_gamma   90.00
#
_symmetry.space_group_name_H-M   'P 1'
#
loop_
_entity.id
_entity.type
_entity.pdbx_description
1 polymer ?
#
loop_
_entity_poly.entity_id
_entity_poly.type
_entity_poly.pdbx_seq_one_letter_code
_entity_poly.pdbx_strand_id
1 'polypeptide(L)'
;MSQRQASARAVTNGDQLIGEIAGAATAVGVFIAAAGLFAQTRARKFGLAQVYIKRYWEVAELFVEDDRLRHDSTYARRYLRLREDEFDAARLGWVDIAVWRAWHEGIRSQVKTERFEVDKYGQLKHCTERNDHEAAKCPGLGKISCRRRLSWRFESLFGS
;
A
#
# COMPACT_ATOMS: atom_id res chain seq x y z
N MET A 1 46.70 -37.35 -35.49
CA MET A 1 46.47 -36.05 -34.80
C MET A 1 45.00 -35.62 -34.68
N SER A 2 44.03 -36.26 -35.36
CA SER A 2 42.64 -35.79 -35.40
C SER A 2 41.75 -36.14 -34.20
N GLN A 3 42.10 -37.16 -33.40
CA GLN A 3 41.18 -37.72 -32.39
C GLN A 3 41.22 -36.98 -31.04
N ARG A 4 42.36 -36.34 -30.70
CA ARG A 4 42.50 -35.55 -29.45
C ARG A 4 41.80 -34.19 -29.50
N GLN A 5 41.68 -33.57 -30.68
CA GLN A 5 40.97 -32.29 -30.84
C GLN A 5 39.45 -32.42 -30.75
N ALA A 6 38.88 -33.58 -31.12
CA ALA A 6 37.44 -33.84 -31.00
C ALA A 6 37.01 -34.04 -29.53
N SER A 7 37.83 -34.76 -28.74
CA SER A 7 37.55 -35.00 -27.33
C SER A 7 37.59 -33.71 -26.49
N ALA A 8 38.52 -32.79 -26.80
CA ALA A 8 38.65 -31.53 -26.07
C ALA A 8 37.45 -30.58 -26.30
N ARG A 9 36.89 -30.54 -27.51
CA ARG A 9 35.70 -29.73 -27.83
C ARG A 9 34.41 -30.26 -27.22
N ALA A 10 34.29 -31.57 -27.03
CA ALA A 10 33.11 -32.17 -26.41
C ALA A 10 33.03 -31.84 -24.90
N VAL A 11 34.18 -31.79 -24.22
CA VAL A 11 34.26 -31.43 -22.80
C VAL A 11 33.90 -29.96 -22.58
N THR A 12 34.38 -29.04 -23.42
CA THR A 12 34.10 -27.59 -23.28
C THR A 12 32.63 -27.23 -23.49
N ASN A 13 31.92 -27.96 -24.34
CA ASN A 13 30.49 -27.72 -24.58
C ASN A 13 29.60 -28.17 -23.41
N GLY A 14 30.00 -29.23 -22.69
CA GLY A 14 29.29 -29.71 -21.50
C GLY A 14 29.37 -28.72 -20.34
N ASP A 15 30.56 -28.15 -20.11
CA ASP A 15 30.78 -27.19 -19.02
C ASP A 15 30.05 -25.86 -19.24
N GLN A 16 29.95 -25.39 -20.50
CA GLN A 16 29.17 -24.20 -20.85
C GLN A 16 27.67 -24.37 -20.58
N LEU A 17 27.11 -25.52 -20.98
CA LEU A 17 25.68 -25.81 -20.80
C LEU A 17 25.30 -25.91 -19.32
N ILE A 18 26.16 -26.53 -18.50
CA ILE A 18 25.95 -26.63 -17.05
C ILE A 18 26.01 -25.23 -16.40
N GLY A 19 26.92 -24.36 -16.86
CA GLY A 19 27.03 -22.98 -16.38
C GLY A 19 25.78 -22.15 -16.69
N GLU A 20 25.21 -22.27 -17.88
CA GLU A 20 23.97 -21.58 -18.28
C GLU A 20 22.76 -22.04 -17.46
N ILE A 21 22.62 -23.36 -17.26
CA ILE A 21 21.54 -23.93 -16.45
C ILE A 21 21.66 -23.48 -14.98
N ALA A 22 22.87 -23.49 -14.42
CA ALA A 22 23.12 -23.02 -13.05
C ALA A 22 22.80 -21.53 -12.89
N GLY A 23 23.14 -20.71 -13.88
CA GLY A 23 22.81 -19.29 -13.92
C GLY A 23 21.29 -19.05 -13.96
N ALA A 24 20.57 -19.78 -14.82
CA ALA A 24 19.12 -19.69 -14.94
C ALA A 24 18.41 -20.12 -13.65
N ALA A 25 18.82 -21.24 -13.03
CA ALA A 25 18.26 -21.72 -11.78
C ALA A 25 18.46 -20.73 -10.64
N THR A 26 19.64 -20.11 -10.55
CA THR A 26 19.94 -19.07 -9.55
C THR A 26 19.04 -17.85 -9.74
N ALA A 27 18.86 -17.38 -10.98
CA ALA A 27 17.99 -16.26 -11.29
C ALA A 27 16.54 -16.53 -10.86
N VAL A 28 16.00 -17.70 -11.21
CA VAL A 28 14.65 -18.13 -10.79
C VAL A 28 14.53 -18.17 -9.27
N GLY A 29 15.53 -18.71 -8.57
CA GLY A 29 15.57 -18.72 -7.10
C GLY A 29 15.50 -17.33 -6.49
N VAL A 30 16.26 -16.36 -7.02
CA VAL A 30 16.22 -14.96 -6.59
C VAL A 30 14.85 -14.33 -6.84
N PHE A 31 14.23 -14.59 -8.00
CA PHE A 31 12.88 -14.09 -8.30
C PHE A 31 11.83 -14.65 -7.33
N ILE A 32 11.88 -15.95 -7.03
CA ILE A 32 10.95 -16.58 -6.07
C ILE A 32 11.15 -15.99 -4.66
N ALA A 33 12.39 -15.85 -4.20
CA ALA A 33 12.69 -15.27 -2.90
C ALA A 33 12.20 -13.82 -2.79
N ALA A 34 12.41 -13.02 -3.84
CA ALA A 34 11.91 -11.65 -3.92
C ALA A 34 10.36 -11.62 -3.87
N ALA A 35 9.69 -12.47 -4.66
CA ALA A 35 8.23 -12.58 -4.65
C ALA A 35 7.68 -12.96 -3.26
N GLY A 36 8.33 -13.90 -2.57
CA GLY A 36 7.98 -14.29 -1.21
C GLY A 36 8.09 -13.13 -0.21
N LEU A 37 9.16 -12.33 -0.29
CA LEU A 37 9.34 -11.15 0.54
C LEU A 37 8.25 -10.09 0.28
N PHE A 38 7.87 -9.89 -0.99
CA PHE A 38 6.77 -8.99 -1.35
C PHE A 38 5.43 -9.47 -0.80
N ALA A 39 5.11 -10.76 -0.96
CA ALA A 39 3.88 -11.35 -0.43
C ALA A 39 3.80 -11.21 1.10
N GLN A 40 4.89 -11.49 1.82
CA GLN A 40 4.95 -11.33 3.27
C GLN A 40 4.77 -9.87 3.69
N THR A 41 5.39 -8.93 2.96
CA THR A 41 5.24 -7.50 3.22
C THR A 41 3.80 -7.04 3.00
N ARG A 42 3.15 -7.52 1.93
CA ARG A 42 1.74 -7.24 1.63
C ARG A 42 0.83 -7.81 2.72
N ALA A 43 1.06 -9.04 3.17
CA ALA A 43 0.29 -9.66 4.25
C ALA A 43 0.39 -8.85 5.56
N ARG A 44 1.58 -8.35 5.91
CA ARG A 44 1.77 -7.48 7.09
C ARG A 44 1.01 -6.16 6.96
N LYS A 45 1.08 -5.50 5.79
CA LYS A 45 0.32 -4.27 5.51
C LYS A 45 -1.19 -4.52 5.59
N PHE A 46 -1.66 -5.65 5.07
CA PHE A 46 -3.06 -6.02 5.15
C PHE A 46 -3.51 -6.27 6.60
N GLY A 47 -2.68 -6.94 7.41
CA GLY A 47 -2.94 -7.12 8.84
C GLY A 47 -3.10 -5.79 9.59
N LEU A 48 -2.26 -4.80 9.29
CA LEU A 48 -2.42 -3.44 9.84
C LEU A 48 -3.71 -2.78 9.34
N ALA A 49 -4.03 -2.90 8.06
CA ALA A 49 -5.25 -2.34 7.50
C ALA A 49 -6.52 -2.90 8.18
N GLN A 50 -6.53 -4.20 8.52
CA GLN A 50 -7.63 -4.83 9.27
C GLN A 50 -7.85 -4.20 10.65
N VAL A 51 -6.79 -3.74 11.34
CA VAL A 51 -6.93 -3.06 12.63
C VAL A 51 -7.67 -1.72 12.48
N TYR A 52 -7.35 -0.95 11.44
CA TYR A 52 -8.06 0.31 11.16
C TYR A 52 -9.51 0.06 10.74
N ILE A 53 -9.77 -0.96 9.91
CA ILE A 53 -11.14 -1.36 9.54
C ILE A 53 -11.95 -1.72 10.77
N LYS A 54 -11.39 -2.50 11.69
CA LYS A 54 -12.06 -2.86 12.95
C LYS A 54 -12.40 -1.62 13.78
N ARG A 55 -11.43 -0.72 13.98
CA ARG A 55 -11.65 0.54 14.71
C ARG A 55 -12.69 1.43 14.03
N TYR A 56 -12.69 1.47 12.70
CA TYR A 56 -13.69 2.19 11.95
C TYR A 56 -15.10 1.65 12.23
N TRP A 57 -15.29 0.33 12.21
CA TRP A 57 -16.59 -0.27 12.53
C TRP A 57 -17.00 -0.03 13.98
N GLU A 58 -16.07 -0.15 14.93
CA GLU A 58 -16.33 0.19 16.34
C GLU A 58 -16.81 1.64 16.50
N VAL A 59 -16.27 2.58 15.73
CA VAL A 59 -16.72 3.99 15.74
C VAL A 59 -18.02 4.17 14.95
N ALA A 60 -18.22 3.42 13.86
CA ALA A 60 -19.38 3.53 13.00
C ALA A 60 -20.65 2.94 13.63
N GLU A 61 -20.54 1.82 14.34
CA GLU A 61 -21.65 1.20 15.09
C GLU A 61 -22.24 2.19 16.11
N LEU A 62 -21.37 2.96 16.77
CA LEU A 62 -21.79 4.01 17.71
C LEU A 62 -22.60 5.14 17.03
N PHE A 63 -22.40 5.40 15.73
CA PHE A 63 -23.21 6.36 14.98
C PHE A 63 -24.58 5.80 14.58
N VAL A 64 -24.71 4.47 14.43
CA VAL A 64 -25.98 3.82 14.06
C VAL A 64 -26.91 3.73 15.27
N GLU A 65 -26.36 3.54 16.48
CA GLU A 65 -27.14 3.37 17.70
C GLU A 65 -27.80 4.67 18.20
N ASP A 66 -27.18 5.83 17.98
CA ASP A 66 -27.73 7.12 18.41
C ASP A 66 -27.32 8.27 17.49
N ASP A 67 -28.24 8.72 16.63
CA ASP A 67 -28.03 9.86 15.73
C ASP A 67 -27.71 11.17 16.50
N ARG A 68 -28.02 11.29 17.80
CA ARG A 68 -27.61 12.45 18.61
C ARG A 68 -26.12 12.44 18.89
N LEU A 69 -25.50 11.26 19.01
CA LEU A 69 -24.05 11.12 19.21
C LEU A 69 -23.26 11.48 17.95
N ARG A 70 -23.91 11.47 16.78
CA ARG A 70 -23.32 11.87 15.48
C ARG A 70 -22.84 13.33 15.47
N HIS A 71 -23.52 14.19 16.22
CA HIS A 71 -23.14 15.59 16.42
C HIS A 71 -22.53 15.86 17.80
N ASP A 72 -22.39 14.85 18.66
CA ASP A 72 -21.58 14.99 19.85
C ASP A 72 -20.12 15.20 19.43
N SER A 73 -19.60 16.35 19.83
CA SER A 73 -18.24 16.79 19.57
C SER A 73 -17.18 15.72 19.92
N THR A 74 -17.44 14.81 20.85
CA THR A 74 -16.44 13.81 21.28
C THR A 74 -16.29 12.67 20.27
N TYR A 75 -17.40 12.13 19.75
CA TYR A 75 -17.37 11.02 18.78
C TYR A 75 -16.92 11.50 17.41
N ALA A 76 -17.45 12.63 16.96
CA ALA A 76 -16.96 13.29 15.74
C ALA A 76 -15.44 13.54 15.82
N ARG A 77 -14.93 13.99 16.97
CA ARG A 77 -13.48 14.17 17.17
C ARG A 77 -12.68 12.88 17.07
N ARG A 78 -13.16 11.78 17.65
CA ARG A 78 -12.51 10.46 17.58
C ARG A 78 -12.49 9.92 16.15
N TYR A 79 -13.61 10.04 15.46
CA TYR A 79 -13.74 9.65 14.05
C TYR A 79 -12.75 10.44 13.18
N LEU A 80 -12.75 11.77 13.25
CA LEU A 80 -11.84 12.61 12.48
C LEU A 80 -10.37 12.34 12.81
N ARG A 81 -10.07 12.03 14.09
CA ARG A 81 -8.72 11.66 14.50
C ARG A 81 -8.27 10.34 13.87
N LEU A 82 -9.15 9.33 13.85
CA LEU A 82 -8.88 8.06 13.18
C LEU A 82 -8.56 8.28 11.70
N ARG A 83 -9.27 9.20 11.03
CA ARG A 83 -9.00 9.54 9.63
C ARG A 83 -7.64 10.19 9.41
N GLU A 84 -7.19 11.11 10.26
CA GLU A 84 -5.80 11.62 10.20
C GLU A 84 -4.77 10.49 10.37
N ASP A 85 -5.00 9.60 11.33
CA ASP A 85 -4.07 8.48 11.56
C ASP A 85 -4.00 7.55 10.31
N GLU A 86 -5.10 7.39 9.56
CA GLU A 86 -5.12 6.68 8.27
C GLU A 86 -4.33 7.39 7.16
N PHE A 87 -4.41 8.73 7.09
CA PHE A 87 -3.56 9.53 6.19
C PHE A 87 -2.07 9.36 6.52
N ASP A 88 -1.72 9.39 7.80
CA ASP A 88 -0.35 9.15 8.24
C ASP A 88 0.11 7.72 7.91
N ALA A 89 -0.74 6.72 8.13
CA ALA A 89 -0.44 5.33 7.75
C ALA A 89 -0.22 5.20 6.24
N ALA A 90 -1.01 5.88 5.41
CA ALA A 90 -0.85 5.90 3.97
C ALA A 90 0.45 6.61 3.55
N ARG A 91 0.77 7.75 4.19
CA ARG A 91 1.99 8.54 3.95
C ARG A 91 3.26 7.77 4.33
N LEU A 92 3.27 7.10 5.47
CA LEU A 92 4.39 6.28 5.98
C LEU A 92 4.55 4.96 5.25
N GLY A 93 3.49 4.52 4.58
CA GLY A 93 3.46 3.35 3.74
C GLY A 93 3.14 2.04 4.40
N TRP A 94 2.34 2.14 5.45
CA TRP A 94 1.76 1.00 6.16
C TRP A 94 0.51 0.45 5.46
N VAL A 95 -0.09 1.24 4.58
CA VAL A 95 -1.26 0.86 3.78
C VAL A 95 -0.86 0.68 2.31
N ASP A 96 -1.44 -0.30 1.63
CA ASP A 96 -1.26 -0.46 0.17
C ASP A 96 -1.98 0.65 -0.60
N ILE A 97 -1.49 1.05 -1.78
CA ILE A 97 -2.16 2.09 -2.57
C ILE A 97 -3.59 1.74 -2.96
N ALA A 98 -3.90 0.47 -3.25
CA ALA A 98 -5.26 0.05 -3.61
C ALA A 98 -6.22 0.22 -2.43
N VAL A 99 -5.78 -0.17 -1.23
CA VAL A 99 -6.54 0.02 0.02
C VAL A 99 -6.70 1.51 0.30
N TRP A 100 -5.64 2.30 0.14
CA TRP A 100 -5.70 3.76 0.32
C TRP A 100 -6.68 4.43 -0.63
N ARG A 101 -6.75 4.03 -1.90
CA ARG A 101 -7.72 4.57 -2.87
C ARG A 101 -9.16 4.35 -2.40
N ALA A 102 -9.48 3.14 -1.96
CA ALA A 102 -10.81 2.83 -1.46
C ALA A 102 -11.15 3.62 -0.19
N TRP A 103 -10.20 3.72 0.75
CA TRP A 103 -10.39 4.48 1.99
C TRP A 103 -10.53 5.97 1.73
N HIS A 104 -9.64 6.55 0.91
CA HIS A 104 -9.65 7.98 0.58
C HIS A 104 -11.00 8.43 0.04
N GLU A 105 -11.60 7.65 -0.87
CA GLU A 105 -12.94 7.96 -1.40
C GLU A 105 -14.03 7.85 -0.32
N GLY A 106 -13.98 6.81 0.52
CA GLY A 106 -14.90 6.65 1.64
C GLY A 106 -14.83 7.79 2.65
N ILE A 107 -13.61 8.24 2.99
CA ILE A 107 -13.38 9.37 3.90
C ILE A 107 -13.98 10.64 3.33
N ARG A 108 -13.70 10.94 2.04
CA ARG A 108 -14.18 12.17 1.40
C ARG A 108 -15.71 12.21 1.30
N SER A 109 -16.32 11.11 0.90
CA SER A 109 -17.78 11.02 0.79
C SER A 109 -18.45 11.18 2.17
N GLN A 110 -17.94 10.53 3.21
CA GLN A 110 -18.47 10.66 4.57
C GLN A 110 -18.29 12.05 5.15
N VAL A 111 -17.06 12.61 5.11
CA VAL A 111 -16.80 13.95 5.65
C VAL A 111 -17.68 15.02 4.99
N LYS A 112 -17.90 14.91 3.67
CA LYS A 112 -18.78 15.81 2.93
C LYS A 112 -20.25 15.65 3.32
N THR A 113 -20.70 14.41 3.55
CA THR A 113 -22.09 14.10 3.89
C THR A 113 -22.43 14.58 5.29
N GLU A 114 -21.55 14.33 6.25
CA GLU A 114 -21.76 14.62 7.68
C GLU A 114 -21.44 16.07 8.08
N ARG A 115 -20.78 16.84 7.20
CA ARG A 115 -20.40 18.25 7.43
C ARG A 115 -19.57 18.48 8.70
N PHE A 116 -18.65 17.55 8.98
CA PHE A 116 -17.76 17.65 10.13
C PHE A 116 -16.88 18.92 10.11
N GLU A 117 -16.60 19.49 11.28
CA GLU A 117 -15.62 20.56 11.45
C GLU A 117 -14.19 19.99 11.36
N VAL A 118 -13.58 20.11 10.17
CA VAL A 118 -12.25 19.53 9.89
C VAL A 118 -11.09 20.48 10.16
N ASP A 119 -11.35 21.71 10.62
CA ASP A 119 -10.32 22.77 10.70
C ASP A 119 -9.11 22.42 11.59
N LYS A 120 -9.33 21.55 12.57
CA LYS A 120 -8.28 21.08 13.51
C LYS A 120 -7.45 19.92 12.96
N TYR A 121 -7.80 19.39 11.79
CA TYR A 121 -7.25 18.18 11.20
C TYR A 121 -6.58 18.53 9.87
N GLY A 122 -5.27 18.80 9.91
CA GLY A 122 -4.57 19.45 8.79
C GLY A 122 -4.59 18.65 7.50
N GLN A 123 -4.46 17.32 7.55
CA GLN A 123 -4.43 16.48 6.35
C GLN A 123 -5.83 16.37 5.74
N LEU A 124 -6.85 16.17 6.57
CA LEU A 124 -8.26 16.17 6.19
C LEU A 124 -8.67 17.51 5.59
N LYS A 125 -8.34 18.62 6.26
CA LYS A 125 -8.61 19.97 5.76
C LYS A 125 -8.02 20.18 4.37
N HIS A 126 -6.74 19.86 4.19
CA HIS A 126 -6.11 19.99 2.87
C HIS A 126 -6.73 19.08 1.82
N CYS A 127 -7.16 17.88 2.20
CA CYS A 127 -7.90 16.97 1.33
C CYS A 127 -9.25 17.57 0.91
N THR A 128 -10.05 18.06 1.85
CA THR A 128 -11.40 18.58 1.57
C THR A 128 -11.40 19.92 0.85
N GLU A 129 -10.41 20.78 1.08
CA GLU A 129 -10.25 22.05 0.37
C GLU A 129 -10.01 21.86 -1.13
N ARG A 130 -9.38 20.75 -1.54
CA ARG A 130 -9.25 20.38 -2.96
C ARG A 130 -10.32 19.38 -3.36
N ASN A 131 -11.44 19.89 -3.85
CA ASN A 131 -12.60 19.11 -4.26
C ASN A 131 -12.34 18.07 -5.37
N ASP A 132 -11.23 18.13 -6.10
CA ASP A 132 -10.92 17.12 -7.12
C ASP A 132 -9.43 16.79 -7.16
N HIS A 133 -9.09 15.58 -6.70
CA HIS A 133 -7.74 15.03 -6.80
C HIS A 133 -7.78 13.50 -6.63
N GLU A 134 -6.86 12.81 -7.30
CA GLU A 134 -6.66 11.38 -7.10
C GLU A 134 -6.08 11.08 -5.71
N ALA A 135 -6.46 9.94 -5.11
CA ALA A 135 -5.93 9.49 -3.82
C ALA A 135 -4.40 9.44 -3.77
N ALA A 136 -3.74 9.07 -4.88
CA ALA A 136 -2.29 8.99 -4.98
C ALA A 136 -1.60 10.38 -5.02
N LYS A 137 -2.35 11.44 -5.32
CA LYS A 137 -1.88 12.83 -5.41
C LYS A 137 -2.55 13.70 -4.34
N CYS A 138 -3.10 13.08 -3.29
CA CYS A 138 -3.83 13.81 -2.28
C CYS A 138 -2.92 14.82 -1.55
N PRO A 139 -3.30 16.11 -1.49
CA PRO A 139 -2.53 17.12 -0.78
C PRO A 139 -2.41 16.83 0.72
N GLY A 140 -3.39 16.15 1.31
CA GLY A 140 -3.38 15.74 2.72
C GLY A 140 -2.24 14.78 3.07
N LEU A 141 -1.68 14.06 2.10
CA LEU A 141 -0.51 13.20 2.31
C LEU A 141 0.80 13.98 2.46
N GLY A 142 0.80 15.28 2.14
CA GLY A 142 1.98 16.13 2.20
C GLY A 142 3.14 15.62 1.33
N LYS A 143 4.37 15.74 1.82
CA LYS A 143 5.57 15.29 1.11
C LYS A 143 5.77 13.78 1.27
N ILE A 144 5.36 13.04 0.26
CA ILE A 144 5.63 11.60 0.16
C ILE A 144 7.10 11.37 -0.22
N SER A 145 7.78 10.49 0.52
CA SER A 145 9.18 10.12 0.27
C SER A 145 9.35 9.46 -1.12
N CYS A 146 10.54 9.60 -1.71
CA CYS A 146 10.83 9.02 -3.03
C CYS A 146 10.62 7.48 -3.03
N ARG A 147 11.10 6.82 -1.96
CA ARG A 147 10.89 5.38 -1.72
C ARG A 147 9.41 5.00 -1.78
N ARG A 148 8.55 5.80 -1.18
CA ARG A 148 7.11 5.55 -1.14
C ARG A 148 6.43 5.79 -2.49
N ARG A 149 6.85 6.80 -3.26
CA ARG A 149 6.36 6.96 -4.64
C ARG A 149 6.74 5.78 -5.52
N LEU A 150 7.96 5.27 -5.35
CA LEU A 150 8.42 4.09 -6.09
C LEU A 150 7.63 2.85 -5.70
N SER A 151 7.37 2.65 -4.40
CA SER A 151 6.56 1.51 -3.94
C SER A 151 5.14 1.57 -4.49
N TRP A 152 4.52 2.75 -4.56
CA TRP A 152 3.19 2.92 -5.14
C TRP A 152 3.12 2.64 -6.62
N ARG A 153 4.14 3.08 -7.38
CA ARG A 153 4.24 2.72 -8.79
C ARG A 153 4.33 1.21 -8.97
N PHE A 154 5.16 0.56 -8.16
CA PHE A 154 5.30 -0.89 -8.20
C PHE A 154 3.99 -1.59 -7.80
N GLU A 155 3.40 -1.24 -6.65
CA GLU A 155 2.11 -1.78 -6.18
C GLU A 155 1.00 -1.58 -7.23
N SER A 156 0.97 -0.45 -7.94
CA SER A 156 -0.01 -0.20 -9.00
C SER A 156 0.16 -1.04 -10.26
N LEU A 157 1.37 -1.55 -10.53
CA LEU A 157 1.63 -2.41 -11.68
C LEU A 157 1.23 -3.87 -11.43
N PHE A 158 1.27 -4.31 -10.17
CA PHE A 158 0.99 -5.70 -9.78
C PHE A 158 -0.32 -5.87 -8.99
N GLY A 159 -0.97 -4.78 -8.61
CA GLY A 159 -2.29 -4.77 -7.98
C GLY A 159 -3.37 -4.38 -8.99
N SER A 160 -3.84 -5.37 -9.76
CA SER A 160 -5.15 -5.33 -10.43
C SER A 160 -6.10 -6.27 -9.72
#